data_AF-A0A552WR66-F1
#
_entry.id   AF-A0A552WR66-F1
#
_cell.length_a   1.000
_cell.length_b   1.000
_cell.length_c   1.000
_cell.angle_alpha   90.00
_cell.angle_beta   90.00
_cell.angle_gamma   90.00
#
_symmetry.space_group_name_H-M   'P 1'
#
loop_
_entity.id
_entity.type
_entity.pdbx_description
1 polymer ?
#
loop_
_entity_poly.entity_id
_entity_poly.type
_entity_poly.pdbx_seq_one_letter_code
_entity_poly.pdbx_strand_id
1 'polypeptide(L)'
;QWNQEIKTPDFRTESGMTQMPPRDILLTIGNEIMSSANAFRCRYFEYLAYWPLMNEYFEADPEFKWSQAPRPRLTDKSFKHNYYDEKISLEERLVRTANKDFVTTEVEPMWDAADVMRMGKDLFIQHGLTTNRKAMEWFKRYYPDLRVHSLNFPGDPYPIHIDATFVPLRPGLIINNPHRPLPVEQREIFEANDWQIVEAAKPAHDNPPPLCYSSVWLSMNCLVVDHKTVIVEESEVYQAEQMDKLGMNVIPVPLRDAYAFGGGLHCATADVYREGGCEDYFPNQAGDTTRV
;
A
#
# COMPACT_ATOMS: atom_id res chain seq x y z
N GLN A 1 -19.79 13.54 -11.61
CA GLN A 1 -18.46 14.13 -11.87
C GLN A 1 -17.71 14.19 -10.55
N TRP A 2 -16.41 13.92 -10.52
CA TRP A 2 -15.63 13.78 -9.27
C TRP A 2 -15.34 15.10 -8.55
N ASN A 3 -15.58 16.22 -9.22
CA ASN A 3 -15.48 17.58 -8.70
C ASN A 3 -16.76 18.05 -7.97
N GLN A 4 -17.74 17.17 -7.77
CA GLN A 4 -18.97 17.51 -7.05
C GLN A 4 -18.80 17.23 -5.56
N GLU A 5 -19.55 17.97 -4.75
CA GLU A 5 -19.63 17.75 -3.31
C GLU A 5 -20.04 16.31 -2.97
N ILE A 6 -19.38 15.78 -1.95
CA ILE A 6 -19.77 14.54 -1.29
C ILE A 6 -20.47 14.92 0.01
N LYS A 7 -21.68 14.40 0.21
CA LYS A 7 -22.45 14.57 1.45
C LYS A 7 -23.00 13.24 1.93
N THR A 8 -22.62 12.85 3.14
CA THR A 8 -23.15 11.68 3.86
C THR A 8 -23.92 12.17 5.10
N PRO A 9 -24.59 11.28 5.87
CA PRO A 9 -25.14 11.65 7.17
C PRO A 9 -24.10 12.14 8.18
N ASP A 10 -22.81 11.81 7.98
CA ASP A 10 -21.74 11.99 8.97
C ASP A 10 -20.72 13.06 8.58
N PHE A 11 -20.54 13.36 7.29
CA PHE A 11 -19.58 14.35 6.83
C PHE A 11 -19.94 14.97 5.47
N ARG A 12 -19.22 16.04 5.13
CA ARG A 12 -19.26 16.74 3.85
C ARG A 12 -17.84 17.03 3.37
N THR A 13 -17.56 16.85 2.08
CA THR A 13 -16.33 17.35 1.43
C THR A 13 -16.70 18.09 0.15
N GLU A 14 -15.95 19.16 -0.18
CA GLU A 14 -16.25 20.03 -1.33
C GLU A 14 -16.12 19.30 -2.67
N SER A 15 -15.22 18.32 -2.75
CA SER A 15 -15.06 17.43 -3.89
C SER A 15 -14.59 16.04 -3.44
N GLY A 16 -14.56 15.10 -4.38
CA GLY A 16 -13.76 13.89 -4.25
C GLY A 16 -12.26 14.14 -4.51
N MET A 17 -11.50 13.05 -4.57
CA MET A 17 -10.09 13.01 -4.97
C MET A 17 -9.93 12.56 -6.44
N THR A 18 -8.69 12.43 -6.90
CA THR A 18 -8.34 11.77 -8.17
C THR A 18 -8.83 10.32 -8.20
N GLN A 19 -8.98 9.73 -9.39
CA GLN A 19 -9.32 8.30 -9.57
C GLN A 19 -8.06 7.47 -9.93
N MET A 20 -6.92 8.01 -9.49
CA MET A 20 -5.60 7.42 -9.46
C MET A 20 -5.11 7.70 -8.03
N PRO A 21 -4.52 6.72 -7.33
CA PRO A 21 -4.14 5.40 -7.80
C PRO A 21 -5.19 4.29 -7.54
N PRO A 22 -5.47 3.37 -8.49
CA PRO A 22 -6.35 2.22 -8.25
C PRO A 22 -5.87 1.27 -7.15
N ARG A 23 -4.54 1.22 -6.92
CA ARG A 23 -3.93 0.38 -5.88
C ARG A 23 -4.44 0.66 -4.48
N ASP A 24 -4.88 1.89 -4.23
CA ASP A 24 -5.32 2.32 -2.90
C ASP A 24 -6.75 1.85 -2.59
N ILE A 25 -7.51 1.55 -3.64
CA ILE A 25 -8.93 1.17 -3.56
C ILE A 25 -9.11 -0.33 -3.77
N LEU A 26 -8.41 -0.93 -4.73
CA LEU A 26 -8.64 -2.30 -5.17
C LEU A 26 -7.59 -3.26 -4.61
N LEU A 27 -8.05 -4.24 -3.82
CA LEU A 27 -7.22 -5.34 -3.34
C LEU A 27 -7.69 -6.66 -3.96
N THR A 28 -6.83 -7.29 -4.76
CA THR A 28 -7.09 -8.61 -5.36
C THR A 28 -6.50 -9.72 -4.49
N ILE A 29 -7.32 -10.66 -4.00
CA ILE A 29 -6.88 -11.85 -3.25
C ILE A 29 -7.57 -13.08 -3.84
N GLY A 30 -6.80 -13.99 -4.43
CA GLY A 30 -7.37 -15.15 -5.12
C GLY A 30 -8.30 -14.72 -6.26
N ASN A 31 -9.55 -15.21 -6.24
CA ASN A 31 -10.60 -14.85 -7.18
C ASN A 31 -11.45 -13.65 -6.73
N GLU A 32 -11.02 -12.90 -5.72
CA GLU A 32 -11.77 -11.75 -5.18
C GLU A 32 -11.06 -10.43 -5.48
N ILE A 33 -11.80 -9.43 -5.97
CA ILE A 33 -11.38 -8.03 -5.92
C ILE A 33 -12.30 -7.30 -4.94
N MET A 34 -11.65 -6.76 -3.92
CA MET A 34 -12.29 -6.07 -2.82
C MET A 34 -12.00 -4.57 -2.88
N SER A 35 -13.06 -3.76 -2.78
CA SER A 35 -12.91 -2.33 -2.53
C SER A 35 -12.59 -2.07 -1.04
N SER A 36 -11.55 -1.30 -0.78
CA SER A 36 -11.04 -1.00 0.56
C SER A 36 -11.95 -0.06 1.38
N ALA A 37 -11.71 -0.04 2.69
CA ALA A 37 -12.40 0.80 3.66
C ALA A 37 -11.62 2.10 3.90
N ASN A 38 -11.41 2.90 2.85
CA ASN A 38 -10.51 4.05 2.90
C ASN A 38 -10.81 5.04 4.03
N ALA A 39 -9.76 5.59 4.62
CA ALA A 39 -9.86 6.56 5.72
C ALA A 39 -10.15 8.00 5.26
N PHE A 40 -9.89 8.34 3.99
CA PHE A 40 -10.03 9.70 3.50
C PHE A 40 -11.48 9.97 3.08
N ARG A 41 -12.13 10.97 3.70
CA ARG A 41 -13.52 11.37 3.38
C ARG A 41 -13.72 11.71 1.89
N CYS A 42 -12.72 12.31 1.24
CA CYS A 42 -12.77 12.64 -0.19
C CYS A 42 -12.65 11.41 -1.13
N ARG A 43 -12.29 10.24 -0.60
CA ARG A 43 -12.16 8.98 -1.35
C ARG A 43 -13.35 8.05 -1.16
N TYR A 44 -14.38 8.48 -0.43
CA TYR A 44 -15.51 7.63 0.00
C TYR A 44 -16.23 6.91 -1.14
N PHE A 45 -16.35 7.58 -2.28
CA PHE A 45 -17.04 7.07 -3.47
C PHE A 45 -16.09 6.67 -4.61
N GLU A 46 -14.77 6.61 -4.37
CA GLU A 46 -13.75 6.38 -5.41
C GLU A 46 -13.90 5.02 -6.11
N TYR A 47 -14.36 4.00 -5.38
CA TYR A 47 -14.69 2.69 -5.96
C TYR A 47 -15.65 2.75 -7.16
N LEU A 48 -16.49 3.79 -7.27
CA LEU A 48 -17.42 3.94 -8.38
C LEU A 48 -16.71 4.17 -9.73
N ALA A 49 -15.45 4.65 -9.74
CA ALA A 49 -14.67 4.76 -10.97
C ALA A 49 -14.37 3.40 -11.58
N TYR A 50 -14.26 2.36 -10.75
CA TYR A 50 -13.92 1.01 -11.17
C TYR A 50 -15.15 0.12 -11.33
N TRP A 51 -16.34 0.61 -10.99
CA TRP A 51 -17.60 -0.15 -11.06
C TRP A 51 -17.78 -0.82 -12.44
N PRO A 52 -17.64 -0.11 -13.59
CA PRO A 52 -17.85 -0.74 -14.90
C PRO A 52 -16.96 -1.97 -15.14
N LEU A 53 -15.70 -1.91 -14.70
CA LEU A 53 -14.78 -3.04 -14.80
C LEU A 53 -15.17 -4.18 -13.86
N MET A 54 -15.56 -3.88 -12.62
CA MET A 54 -15.98 -4.92 -11.67
C MET A 54 -17.19 -5.70 -12.19
N ASN A 55 -18.15 -5.02 -12.81
CA ASN A 55 -19.29 -5.69 -13.40
C ASN A 55 -18.94 -6.46 -14.67
N GLU A 56 -18.04 -5.93 -15.51
CA GLU A 56 -17.52 -6.69 -16.66
C GLU A 56 -16.87 -8.00 -16.20
N TYR A 57 -16.03 -7.96 -15.16
CA TYR A 57 -15.40 -9.17 -14.60
C TYR A 57 -16.42 -10.12 -14.00
N PHE A 58 -17.44 -9.60 -13.32
CA PHE A 58 -18.51 -10.42 -12.72
C PHE A 58 -19.36 -11.15 -13.76
N GLU A 59 -19.65 -10.53 -14.89
CA GLU A 59 -20.38 -11.17 -15.99
C GLU A 59 -19.49 -12.15 -16.77
N ALA A 60 -18.18 -11.89 -16.84
CA ALA A 60 -17.22 -12.68 -17.62
C ALA A 60 -16.72 -13.94 -16.89
N ASP A 61 -16.56 -13.89 -15.57
CA ASP A 61 -15.97 -14.97 -14.77
C ASP A 61 -16.92 -15.40 -13.63
N PRO A 62 -17.52 -16.61 -13.71
CA PRO A 62 -18.43 -17.11 -12.68
C PRO A 62 -17.75 -17.41 -11.33
N GLU A 63 -16.42 -17.48 -11.28
CA GLU A 63 -15.67 -17.64 -10.03
C GLU A 63 -15.30 -16.30 -9.40
N PHE A 64 -15.42 -15.18 -10.13
CA PHE A 64 -15.04 -13.87 -9.62
C PHE A 64 -15.95 -13.42 -8.47
N LYS A 65 -15.31 -13.07 -7.35
CA LYS A 65 -15.97 -12.47 -6.19
C LYS A 65 -15.75 -10.97 -6.20
N TRP A 66 -16.84 -10.23 -6.37
CA TRP A 66 -16.83 -8.79 -6.24
C TRP A 66 -17.33 -8.39 -4.86
N SER A 67 -16.47 -7.76 -4.06
CA SER A 67 -16.79 -7.41 -2.68
C SER A 67 -16.37 -5.99 -2.29
N GLN A 68 -16.84 -5.59 -1.12
CA GLN A 68 -16.53 -4.30 -0.51
C GLN A 68 -16.33 -4.51 0.98
N ALA A 69 -15.22 -3.99 1.52
CA ALA A 69 -14.98 -3.98 2.95
C ALA A 69 -16.06 -3.16 3.69
N PRO A 70 -16.23 -3.35 5.01
CA PRO A 70 -17.16 -2.54 5.79
C PRO A 70 -16.89 -1.06 5.57
N ARG A 71 -17.79 -0.37 4.85
CA ARG A 71 -17.60 1.04 4.52
C ARG A 71 -17.63 1.84 5.83
N PRO A 72 -16.56 2.56 6.20
CA PRO A 72 -16.51 3.30 7.47
C PRO A 72 -17.52 4.44 7.44
N ARG A 73 -17.96 4.91 8.60
CA ARG A 73 -18.80 6.11 8.73
C ARG A 73 -17.99 7.38 8.62
N LEU A 74 -16.70 7.33 8.98
CA LEU A 74 -15.77 8.46 8.98
C LEU A 74 -16.29 9.65 9.78
N THR A 75 -16.93 9.36 10.92
CA THR A 75 -17.34 10.39 11.88
C THR A 75 -16.11 11.04 12.53
N ASP A 76 -16.29 12.11 13.28
CA ASP A 76 -15.19 12.74 14.01
C ASP A 76 -14.51 11.78 15.00
N LYS A 77 -15.24 10.78 15.52
CA LYS A 77 -14.67 9.75 16.40
C LYS A 77 -13.66 8.83 15.69
N SER A 78 -13.68 8.78 14.36
CA SER A 78 -12.75 7.98 13.57
C SER A 78 -11.36 8.60 13.49
N PHE A 79 -11.20 9.86 13.93
CA PHE A 79 -9.94 10.60 13.85
C PHE A 79 -9.55 11.27 15.18
N LYS A 80 -8.25 11.38 15.43
CA LYS A 80 -7.69 12.22 16.49
C LYS A 80 -7.70 13.67 16.04
N HIS A 81 -8.43 14.51 16.76
CA HIS A 81 -8.44 15.95 16.51
C HIS A 81 -7.03 16.55 16.70
N ASN A 82 -6.67 17.52 15.87
CA ASN A 82 -5.40 18.25 15.90
C ASN A 82 -4.14 17.37 15.72
N TYR A 83 -4.28 16.17 15.14
CA TYR A 83 -3.15 15.29 14.89
C TYR A 83 -2.08 15.94 13.97
N TYR A 84 -2.50 16.79 13.03
CA TYR A 84 -1.61 17.53 12.10
C TYR A 84 -1.55 19.04 12.39
N ASP A 85 -1.67 19.46 13.66
CA ASP A 85 -1.41 20.85 14.04
C ASP A 85 -0.06 21.32 13.45
N GLU A 86 -0.03 22.50 12.83
CA GLU A 86 1.14 23.06 12.15
C GLU A 86 2.37 23.20 13.07
N LYS A 87 2.16 23.18 14.39
CA LYS A 87 3.22 23.22 15.41
C LYS A 87 3.97 21.89 15.57
N ILE A 88 3.46 20.80 15.00
CA ILE A 88 4.04 19.46 15.14
C ILE A 88 5.24 19.33 14.20
N SER A 89 6.44 19.25 14.79
CA SER A 89 7.70 19.08 14.07
C SER A 89 7.80 17.70 13.41
N LEU A 90 8.74 17.56 12.47
CA LEU A 90 9.03 16.27 11.84
C LEU A 90 9.50 15.22 12.86
N GLU A 91 10.32 15.63 13.83
CA GLU A 91 10.81 14.77 14.91
C GLU A 91 9.66 14.22 15.76
N GLU A 92 8.71 15.07 16.12
CA GLU A 92 7.51 14.66 16.85
C GLU A 92 6.67 13.66 16.04
N ARG A 93 6.58 13.81 14.71
CA ARG A 93 5.90 12.82 13.85
C ARG A 93 6.60 11.47 13.86
N LEU A 94 7.93 11.46 13.79
CA LEU A 94 8.71 10.22 13.88
C LEU A 94 8.52 9.53 15.23
N VAL A 95 8.48 10.29 16.33
CA VAL A 95 8.17 9.75 17.67
C VAL A 95 6.77 9.14 17.70
N ARG A 96 5.77 9.79 17.10
CA ARG A 96 4.42 9.24 16.98
C ARG A 96 4.36 7.96 16.14
N THR A 97 5.02 7.93 14.98
CA THR A 97 5.11 6.70 14.16
C THR A 97 5.79 5.57 14.92
N ALA A 98 6.90 5.84 15.61
CA ALA A 98 7.58 4.85 16.45
C ALA A 98 6.65 4.29 17.54
N ASN A 99 5.84 5.15 18.15
CA ASN A 99 4.83 4.79 19.14
C ASN A 99 3.54 4.20 18.55
N LYS A 100 3.43 4.08 17.22
CA LYS A 100 2.24 3.61 16.50
C LYS A 100 1.00 4.45 16.83
N ASP A 101 1.22 5.73 17.08
CA ASP A 101 0.21 6.73 17.41
C ASP A 101 -0.21 7.47 16.14
N PHE A 102 -1.32 7.05 15.52
CA PHE A 102 -1.77 7.58 14.23
C PHE A 102 -3.05 8.40 14.31
N VAL A 103 -3.35 9.15 13.24
CA VAL A 103 -4.55 10.00 13.14
C VAL A 103 -5.84 9.20 13.22
N THR A 104 -5.87 7.99 12.68
CA THR A 104 -7.04 7.09 12.73
C THR A 104 -7.20 6.48 14.13
N THR A 105 -8.44 6.34 14.57
CA THR A 105 -8.79 5.64 15.81
C THR A 105 -9.25 4.20 15.52
N GLU A 106 -9.48 3.42 16.57
CA GLU A 106 -9.97 2.02 16.47
C GLU A 106 -11.51 1.92 16.55
N VAL A 107 -12.23 2.99 16.24
CA VAL A 107 -13.70 3.01 16.29
C VAL A 107 -14.32 2.11 15.23
N GLU A 108 -13.70 2.00 14.06
CA GLU A 108 -14.16 1.19 12.93
C GLU A 108 -12.97 0.71 12.08
N PRO A 109 -13.08 -0.39 11.33
CA PRO A 109 -12.03 -0.79 10.38
C PRO A 109 -11.81 0.31 9.33
N MET A 110 -10.57 0.74 9.17
CA MET A 110 -10.16 1.66 8.09
C MET A 110 -8.85 1.17 7.52
N TRP A 111 -8.77 1.08 6.19
CA TRP A 111 -7.58 0.66 5.47
C TRP A 111 -7.60 1.08 4.01
N ASP A 112 -6.41 1.33 3.48
CA ASP A 112 -6.15 1.49 2.05
C ASP A 112 -5.48 0.22 1.51
N ALA A 113 -5.85 -0.20 0.30
CA ALA A 113 -5.31 -1.43 -0.28
C ALA A 113 -3.80 -1.37 -0.55
N ALA A 114 -3.25 -0.18 -0.73
CA ALA A 114 -1.83 0.08 -0.90
C ALA A 114 -0.99 -0.07 0.39
N ASP A 115 -1.61 -0.24 1.56
CA ASP A 115 -0.90 -0.65 2.79
C ASP A 115 -0.71 -2.17 2.90
N VAL A 116 -1.31 -2.96 1.99
CA VAL A 116 -1.31 -4.43 2.03
C VAL A 116 -0.38 -5.00 0.97
N MET A 117 0.74 -5.60 1.40
CA MET A 117 1.59 -6.44 0.54
C MET A 117 1.14 -7.90 0.61
N ARG A 118 0.83 -8.46 -0.56
CA ARG A 118 0.41 -9.84 -0.73
C ARG A 118 1.62 -10.70 -1.06
N MET A 119 1.92 -11.68 -0.21
CA MET A 119 3.04 -12.59 -0.37
C MET A 119 2.56 -14.02 -0.14
N GLY A 120 1.77 -14.54 -1.08
CA GLY A 120 1.22 -15.90 -1.01
C GLY A 120 0.20 -16.03 0.11
N LYS A 121 0.47 -16.90 1.08
CA LYS A 121 -0.36 -17.07 2.28
C LYS A 121 -0.30 -15.90 3.26
N ASP A 122 0.65 -14.98 3.10
CA ASP A 122 0.95 -13.91 4.05
C ASP A 122 0.56 -12.54 3.50
N LEU A 123 -0.16 -11.78 4.33
CA LEU A 123 -0.52 -10.38 4.12
C LEU A 123 0.28 -9.52 5.08
N PHE A 124 1.26 -8.79 4.57
CA PHE A 124 2.02 -7.82 5.34
C PHE A 124 1.36 -6.45 5.22
N ILE A 125 0.78 -5.97 6.31
CA ILE A 125 -0.03 -4.77 6.36
C ILE A 125 0.69 -3.71 7.18
N GLN A 126 0.94 -2.55 6.58
CA GLN A 126 1.48 -1.40 7.31
C GLN A 126 0.42 -0.83 8.27
N HIS A 127 0.76 -0.76 9.55
CA HIS A 127 0.00 0.06 10.50
C HIS A 127 0.44 1.52 10.33
N GLY A 128 -0.48 2.39 9.96
CA GLY A 128 -0.14 3.75 9.54
C GLY A 128 -1.31 4.72 9.64
N LEU A 129 -1.22 5.81 8.87
CA LEU A 129 -2.19 6.90 8.92
C LEU A 129 -3.52 6.56 8.25
N THR A 130 -3.53 5.57 7.36
CA THR A 130 -4.69 5.12 6.57
C THR A 130 -5.23 3.76 7.01
N THR A 131 -4.41 2.95 7.67
CA THR A 131 -4.74 1.56 8.04
C THR A 131 -4.54 1.33 9.53
N ASN A 132 -5.62 0.97 10.24
CA ASN A 132 -5.65 0.79 11.70
C ASN A 132 -5.64 -0.69 12.13
N ARG A 133 -5.44 -0.94 13.44
CA ARG A 133 -5.36 -2.32 13.96
C ARG A 133 -6.69 -3.07 13.83
N LYS A 134 -7.81 -2.35 13.93
CA LYS A 134 -9.14 -2.93 13.76
C LYS A 134 -9.37 -3.46 12.35
N ALA A 135 -8.73 -2.87 11.33
CA ALA A 135 -8.71 -3.42 9.99
C ALA A 135 -7.94 -4.74 9.93
N MET A 136 -6.78 -4.85 10.57
CA MET A 136 -6.03 -6.11 10.65
C MET A 136 -6.83 -7.22 11.34
N GLU A 137 -7.52 -6.90 12.44
CA GLU A 137 -8.47 -7.82 13.09
C GLU A 137 -9.63 -8.23 12.18
N TRP A 138 -10.08 -7.33 11.32
CA TRP A 138 -11.08 -7.64 10.31
C TRP A 138 -10.54 -8.57 9.21
N PHE A 139 -9.33 -8.33 8.70
CA PHE A 139 -8.65 -9.20 7.73
C PHE A 139 -8.50 -10.63 8.26
N LYS A 140 -8.06 -10.80 9.51
CA LYS A 140 -7.93 -12.13 10.15
C LYS A 140 -9.24 -12.92 10.18
N ARG A 141 -10.36 -12.23 10.37
CA ARG A 141 -11.69 -12.85 10.43
C ARG A 141 -12.22 -13.16 9.03
N TYR A 142 -11.94 -12.29 8.07
CA TYR A 142 -12.44 -12.41 6.71
C TYR A 142 -11.65 -13.45 5.89
N TYR A 143 -10.33 -13.51 6.08
CA TYR A 143 -9.42 -14.47 5.44
C TYR A 143 -8.78 -15.40 6.48
N PRO A 144 -9.54 -16.35 7.07
CA PRO A 144 -9.02 -17.21 8.14
C PRO A 144 -7.89 -18.15 7.68
N ASP A 145 -7.81 -18.42 6.37
CA ASP A 145 -6.76 -19.26 5.76
C ASP A 145 -5.48 -18.48 5.43
N LEU A 146 -5.52 -17.14 5.54
CA LEU A 146 -4.37 -16.28 5.32
C LEU A 146 -3.77 -15.82 6.64
N ARG A 147 -2.53 -15.37 6.52
CA ARG A 147 -1.66 -14.99 7.60
C ARG A 147 -1.51 -13.46 7.61
N VAL A 148 -1.97 -12.78 8.66
CA VAL A 148 -1.88 -11.31 8.76
C VAL A 148 -0.70 -10.90 9.63
N HIS A 149 0.13 -10.02 9.08
CA HIS A 149 1.35 -9.49 9.70
C HIS A 149 1.26 -7.96 9.73
N SER A 150 1.45 -7.37 10.90
CA SER A 150 1.55 -5.92 11.06
C SER A 150 3.00 -5.49 10.91
N LEU A 151 3.26 -4.64 9.91
CA LEU A 151 4.54 -3.96 9.75
C LEU A 151 4.45 -2.51 10.25
N ASN A 152 5.58 -1.98 10.72
CA ASN A 152 5.73 -0.58 11.11
C ASN A 152 7.13 -0.08 10.74
N PHE A 153 7.21 1.15 10.24
CA PHE A 153 8.47 1.79 9.81
C PHE A 153 8.68 3.09 10.60
N PRO A 154 9.35 3.06 11.77
CA PRO A 154 9.53 4.23 12.64
C PRO A 154 10.19 5.44 11.96
N GLY A 155 10.99 5.20 10.92
CA GLY A 155 11.66 6.23 10.12
C GLY A 155 10.74 6.97 9.13
N ASP A 156 9.48 6.54 8.98
CA ASP A 156 8.53 7.21 8.09
C ASP A 156 7.69 8.25 8.85
N PRO A 157 7.86 9.55 8.59
CA PRO A 157 7.04 10.58 9.23
C PRO A 157 5.61 10.64 8.66
N TYR A 158 5.35 9.96 7.54
CA TYR A 158 4.04 9.90 6.88
C TYR A 158 3.76 8.49 6.37
N PRO A 159 3.53 7.50 7.26
CA PRO A 159 3.28 6.12 6.86
C PRO A 159 1.89 5.99 6.23
N ILE A 160 1.82 6.37 4.94
CA ILE A 160 0.70 6.21 4.03
C ILE A 160 1.23 5.34 2.90
N HIS A 161 0.71 4.11 2.83
CA HIS A 161 1.05 3.08 1.86
C HIS A 161 2.47 2.53 2.01
N ILE A 162 2.63 1.24 1.73
CA ILE A 162 3.86 0.51 2.01
C ILE A 162 4.74 0.35 0.75
N ASP A 163 4.17 0.56 -0.44
CA ASP A 163 4.76 0.27 -1.75
C ASP A 163 5.80 1.30 -2.25
N ALA A 164 6.09 2.34 -1.46
CA ALA A 164 7.28 3.20 -1.60
C ALA A 164 8.25 3.07 -0.40
N THR A 165 8.12 1.97 0.34
CA THR A 165 8.88 1.65 1.54
C THR A 165 9.43 0.23 1.49
N PHE A 166 8.62 -0.74 1.08
CA PHE A 166 8.94 -2.17 1.09
C PHE A 166 8.33 -2.82 -0.16
N VAL A 167 9.18 -3.34 -1.06
CA VAL A 167 8.77 -3.86 -2.36
C VAL A 167 9.37 -5.25 -2.59
N PRO A 168 8.57 -6.32 -2.44
CA PRO A 168 8.97 -7.66 -2.86
C PRO A 168 9.15 -7.72 -4.38
N LEU A 169 10.29 -8.26 -4.85
CA LEU A 169 10.57 -8.40 -6.28
C LEU A 169 10.30 -9.81 -6.81
N ARG A 170 10.61 -10.81 -5.99
CA ARG A 170 10.41 -12.24 -6.26
C ARG A 170 10.54 -13.02 -4.94
N PRO A 171 10.11 -14.29 -4.86
CA PRO A 171 10.38 -15.12 -3.69
C PRO A 171 11.85 -15.06 -3.26
N GLY A 172 12.09 -14.64 -2.02
CA GLY A 172 13.42 -14.50 -1.45
C GLY A 172 14.14 -13.15 -1.68
N LEU A 173 13.51 -12.15 -2.33
CA LEU A 173 14.13 -10.83 -2.53
C LEU A 173 13.14 -9.67 -2.37
N ILE A 174 13.52 -8.73 -1.51
CA ILE A 174 12.83 -7.47 -1.26
C ILE A 174 13.82 -6.32 -1.41
N ILE A 175 13.35 -5.19 -1.94
CA ILE A 175 14.00 -3.89 -1.74
C ILE A 175 13.26 -3.09 -0.66
N ASN A 176 14.00 -2.46 0.24
CA ASN A 176 13.47 -1.63 1.32
C ASN A 176 14.11 -0.24 1.29
N ASN A 177 13.30 0.78 1.48
CA ASN A 177 13.71 2.17 1.52
C ASN A 177 14.73 2.39 2.66
N PRO A 178 15.97 2.84 2.37
CA PRO A 178 17.01 3.01 3.38
C PRO A 178 16.69 4.10 4.41
N HIS A 179 15.78 5.02 4.12
CA HIS A 179 15.34 6.06 5.07
C HIS A 179 14.17 5.59 5.95
N ARG A 180 13.56 4.44 5.62
CA ARG A 180 12.44 3.83 6.33
C ARG A 180 12.76 2.35 6.57
N PRO A 181 13.83 2.06 7.32
CA PRO A 181 14.30 0.70 7.49
C PRO A 181 13.25 -0.14 8.23
N LEU A 182 13.07 -1.37 7.76
CA LEU A 182 12.31 -2.37 8.51
C LEU A 182 13.05 -2.66 9.83
N PRO A 183 12.39 -2.55 11.00
CA PRO A 183 13.02 -2.83 12.29
C PRO A 183 13.59 -4.25 12.39
N VAL A 184 14.68 -4.40 13.15
CA VAL A 184 15.42 -5.68 13.26
C VAL A 184 14.51 -6.82 13.68
N GLU A 185 13.65 -6.59 14.67
CA GLU A 185 12.71 -7.60 15.15
C GLU A 185 11.65 -8.00 14.11
N GLN A 186 11.32 -7.11 13.17
CA GLN A 186 10.39 -7.40 12.07
C GLN A 186 11.10 -8.05 10.87
N ARG A 187 12.44 -7.94 10.78
CA ARG A 187 13.25 -8.63 9.75
C ARG A 187 13.34 -10.12 10.00
N GLU A 188 13.21 -10.57 11.25
CA GLU A 188 13.42 -11.96 11.65
C GLU A 188 12.57 -12.95 10.84
N ILE A 189 11.29 -12.64 10.54
CA ILE A 189 10.45 -13.51 9.71
C ILE A 189 10.98 -13.67 8.27
N PHE A 190 11.55 -12.61 7.71
CA PHE A 190 12.12 -12.65 6.36
C PHE A 190 13.43 -13.45 6.35
N GLU A 191 14.33 -13.14 7.28
CA GLU A 191 15.64 -13.80 7.40
C GLU A 191 15.49 -15.30 7.74
N ALA A 192 14.51 -15.66 8.58
CA ALA A 192 14.20 -17.04 8.92
C ALA A 192 13.63 -17.88 7.76
N ASN A 193 13.27 -17.24 6.64
CA ASN A 193 12.76 -17.84 5.41
C ASN A 193 13.62 -17.48 4.18
N ASP A 194 14.92 -17.20 4.40
CA ASP A 194 15.91 -16.95 3.34
C ASP A 194 15.61 -15.75 2.43
N TRP A 195 14.83 -14.78 2.91
CA TRP A 195 14.59 -13.53 2.18
C TRP A 195 15.74 -12.55 2.37
N GLN A 196 16.25 -12.04 1.25
CA GLN A 196 17.21 -10.95 1.23
C GLN A 196 16.47 -9.61 1.19
N ILE A 197 16.82 -8.72 2.12
CA ILE A 197 16.32 -7.35 2.15
C ILE A 197 17.46 -6.41 1.76
N VAL A 198 17.37 -5.87 0.54
CA VAL A 198 18.37 -4.96 -0.03
C VAL A 198 17.89 -3.53 0.09
N GLU A 199 18.79 -2.60 0.41
CA GLU A 199 18.45 -1.17 0.41
C GLU A 199 18.14 -0.69 -1.01
N ALA A 200 17.03 0.01 -1.21
CA ALA A 200 16.68 0.60 -2.49
C ALA A 200 17.72 1.64 -2.92
N ALA A 201 17.97 1.73 -4.23
CA ALA A 201 18.83 2.76 -4.78
C ALA A 201 18.25 4.16 -4.48
N LYS A 202 19.15 5.14 -4.29
CA LYS A 202 18.71 6.53 -4.13
C LYS A 202 17.88 6.97 -5.35
N PRO A 203 16.85 7.80 -5.18
CA PRO A 203 16.13 8.40 -6.30
C PRO A 203 17.09 9.16 -7.23
N ALA A 204 16.79 9.17 -8.53
CA ALA A 204 17.56 9.94 -9.52
C ALA A 204 17.31 11.45 -9.42
N HIS A 205 16.27 11.86 -8.68
CA HIS A 205 15.83 13.25 -8.56
C HIS A 205 15.78 13.69 -7.09
N ASP A 206 16.21 14.90 -6.84
CA ASP A 206 16.22 15.48 -5.48
C ASP A 206 14.85 16.02 -5.04
N ASN A 207 13.94 16.23 -5.99
CA ASN A 207 12.62 16.80 -5.73
C ASN A 207 11.51 15.99 -6.45
N PRO A 208 10.33 15.84 -5.83
CA PRO A 208 9.17 15.30 -6.52
C PRO A 208 8.71 16.26 -7.63
N PRO A 209 8.00 15.77 -8.66
CA PRO A 209 7.44 16.64 -9.70
C PRO A 209 6.38 17.59 -9.11
N PRO A 210 6.05 18.70 -9.81
CA PRO A 210 5.03 19.65 -9.34
C PRO A 210 3.70 18.97 -9.00
N LEU A 211 3.04 19.46 -7.93
CA LEU A 211 1.75 18.95 -7.43
C LEU A 211 1.77 17.53 -6.85
N CYS A 212 2.90 16.82 -6.90
CA CYS A 212 3.06 15.54 -6.23
C CYS A 212 3.15 15.73 -4.72
N TYR A 213 2.27 15.03 -3.99
CA TYR A 213 2.23 15.01 -2.53
C TYR A 213 2.97 13.80 -1.92
N SER A 214 3.55 12.94 -2.77
CA SER A 214 4.40 11.81 -2.38
C SER A 214 5.89 12.23 -2.35
N SER A 215 6.73 11.37 -1.78
CA SER A 215 8.17 11.63 -1.72
C SER A 215 8.89 11.22 -3.01
N VAL A 216 10.15 11.62 -3.15
CA VAL A 216 11.06 11.17 -4.23
C VAL A 216 11.23 9.64 -4.28
N TRP A 217 10.85 8.93 -3.21
CA TRP A 217 10.89 7.46 -3.15
C TRP A 217 9.83 6.77 -3.99
N LEU A 218 8.99 7.50 -4.73
CA LEU A 218 8.27 6.90 -5.86
C LEU A 218 9.22 6.27 -6.90
N SER A 219 10.52 6.57 -6.85
CA SER A 219 11.56 5.87 -7.61
C SER A 219 11.50 4.35 -7.48
N MET A 220 11.23 3.82 -6.28
CA MET A 220 11.15 2.37 -6.03
C MET A 220 9.73 1.79 -6.18
N ASN A 221 8.72 2.62 -6.47
CA ASN A 221 7.33 2.20 -6.65
C ASN A 221 7.12 1.57 -8.05
N CYS A 222 7.82 0.46 -8.29
CA CYS A 222 7.90 -0.24 -9.57
C CYS A 222 6.81 -1.29 -9.73
N LEU A 223 6.47 -1.66 -10.97
CA LEU A 223 5.55 -2.76 -11.24
C LEU A 223 6.31 -4.03 -11.62
N VAL A 224 6.31 -5.03 -10.73
CA VAL A 224 6.81 -6.37 -11.04
C VAL A 224 5.79 -7.10 -11.91
N VAL A 225 6.18 -7.46 -13.14
CA VAL A 225 5.31 -8.17 -14.09
C VAL A 225 5.35 -9.67 -13.81
N ASP A 226 6.55 -10.20 -13.61
CA ASP A 226 6.83 -11.58 -13.26
C ASP A 226 8.13 -11.65 -12.42
N HIS A 227 8.55 -12.84 -11.99
CA HIS A 227 9.75 -13.01 -11.13
C HIS A 227 11.08 -12.61 -11.79
N LYS A 228 11.08 -12.25 -13.07
CA LYS A 228 12.24 -11.80 -13.84
C LYS A 228 12.04 -10.42 -14.44
N THR A 229 10.82 -9.90 -14.58
CA THR A 229 10.56 -8.65 -15.32
C THR A 229 9.96 -7.57 -14.41
N VAL A 230 10.53 -6.37 -14.48
CA VAL A 230 10.06 -5.21 -13.70
C VAL A 230 9.96 -3.98 -14.59
N ILE A 231 8.87 -3.23 -14.44
CA ILE A 231 8.70 -1.91 -15.05
C ILE A 231 9.15 -0.86 -14.05
N VAL A 232 10.01 0.05 -14.49
CA VAL A 232 10.53 1.17 -13.70
C VAL A 232 10.23 2.48 -14.41
N GLU A 233 10.15 3.58 -13.66
CA GLU A 233 10.02 4.90 -14.27
C GLU A 233 11.31 5.24 -15.03
N GLU A 234 11.18 5.68 -16.28
CA GLU A 234 12.31 5.85 -17.22
C GLU A 234 13.42 6.78 -16.70
N SER A 235 13.06 7.84 -15.97
CA SER A 235 14.03 8.80 -15.46
C SER A 235 14.70 8.38 -14.14
N GLU A 236 14.21 7.33 -13.47
CA GLU A 236 14.77 6.80 -12.21
C GLU A 236 15.92 5.82 -12.48
N VAL A 237 16.95 6.31 -13.17
CA VAL A 237 18.06 5.51 -13.74
C VAL A 237 18.83 4.68 -12.72
N TYR A 238 18.95 5.16 -11.47
CA TYR A 238 19.62 4.41 -10.40
C TYR A 238 18.79 3.21 -9.93
N GLN A 239 17.46 3.35 -9.92
CA GLN A 239 16.58 2.23 -9.62
C GLN A 239 16.61 1.21 -10.77
N ALA A 240 16.58 1.67 -12.02
CA ALA A 240 16.75 0.81 -13.19
C ALA A 240 18.05 -0.01 -13.12
N GLU A 241 19.19 0.65 -12.87
CA GLU A 241 20.49 -0.02 -12.75
C GLU A 241 20.54 -1.03 -11.59
N GLN A 242 19.93 -0.70 -10.45
CA GLN A 242 19.84 -1.63 -9.32
C GLN A 242 19.02 -2.88 -9.69
N MET A 243 17.87 -2.71 -10.33
CA MET A 243 17.01 -3.83 -10.72
C MET A 243 17.71 -4.77 -11.70
N ASP A 244 18.45 -4.23 -12.67
CA ASP A 244 19.27 -5.01 -13.61
C ASP A 244 20.35 -5.82 -12.87
N LYS A 245 21.09 -5.19 -11.95
CA LYS A 245 22.09 -5.88 -11.10
C LYS A 245 21.50 -6.95 -10.20
N LEU A 246 20.24 -6.78 -9.78
CA LEU A 246 19.49 -7.79 -9.01
C LEU A 246 18.94 -8.92 -9.91
N GLY A 247 19.24 -8.90 -11.22
CA GLY A 247 18.88 -9.94 -12.18
C GLY A 247 17.48 -9.79 -12.76
N MET A 248 16.88 -8.60 -12.70
CA MET A 248 15.59 -8.30 -13.32
C MET A 248 15.79 -7.75 -14.75
N ASN A 249 14.97 -8.19 -15.68
CA ASN A 249 14.74 -7.54 -16.97
C ASN A 249 13.95 -6.25 -16.75
N VAL A 250 14.59 -5.11 -17.00
CA VAL A 250 14.05 -3.78 -16.73
C VAL A 250 13.36 -3.23 -17.96
N ILE A 251 12.09 -2.81 -17.80
CA ILE A 251 11.32 -2.09 -18.82
C ILE A 251 11.12 -0.65 -18.34
N PRO A 252 11.82 0.35 -18.92
CA PRO A 252 11.60 1.75 -18.57
C PRO A 252 10.29 2.26 -19.20
N VAL A 253 9.51 3.04 -18.44
CA VAL A 253 8.29 3.72 -18.92
C VAL A 253 8.28 5.18 -18.44
N PRO A 254 8.03 6.15 -19.33
CA PRO A 254 7.88 7.55 -18.93
C PRO A 254 6.55 7.74 -18.17
N LEU A 255 6.62 7.75 -16.83
CA LEU A 255 5.45 7.90 -15.95
C LEU A 255 5.60 9.06 -14.96
N ARG A 256 6.73 9.78 -14.95
CA ARG A 256 7.01 10.81 -13.94
C ARG A 256 5.91 11.87 -13.79
N ASP A 257 5.32 12.31 -14.90
CA ASP A 257 4.23 13.31 -14.88
C ASP A 257 2.96 12.80 -14.18
N ALA A 258 2.75 11.47 -14.15
CA ALA A 258 1.60 10.89 -13.46
C ALA A 258 1.76 10.90 -11.94
N TYR A 259 2.98 11.07 -11.40
CA TYR A 259 3.21 11.07 -9.95
C TYR A 259 2.38 12.12 -9.22
N ALA A 260 2.06 13.24 -9.89
CA ALA A 260 1.18 14.29 -9.38
C ALA A 260 -0.23 13.79 -9.00
N PHE A 261 -0.66 12.65 -9.55
CA PHE A 261 -1.98 12.06 -9.29
C PHE A 261 -1.97 10.98 -8.20
N GLY A 262 -0.83 10.75 -7.53
CA GLY A 262 -0.81 10.01 -6.26
C GLY A 262 0.13 8.82 -6.17
N GLY A 263 0.94 8.52 -7.19
CA GLY A 263 1.93 7.45 -7.05
C GLY A 263 2.68 7.06 -8.33
N GLY A 264 3.56 6.07 -8.17
CA GLY A 264 4.35 5.50 -9.26
C GLY A 264 3.63 4.36 -9.96
N LEU A 265 4.38 3.42 -10.56
CA LEU A 265 3.83 2.35 -11.39
C LEU A 265 2.98 1.35 -10.58
N HIS A 266 3.42 1.00 -9.38
CA HIS A 266 2.65 0.07 -8.53
C HIS A 266 1.35 0.71 -8.05
N CYS A 267 1.39 1.99 -7.64
CA CYS A 267 0.18 2.72 -7.25
C CYS A 267 -0.77 2.89 -8.45
N ALA A 268 -0.24 3.27 -9.61
CA ALA A 268 -1.01 3.53 -10.83
C ALA A 268 -1.70 2.30 -11.43
N THR A 269 -1.47 1.11 -10.87
CA THR A 269 -2.03 -0.16 -11.35
C THR A 269 -2.65 -0.96 -10.21
N ALA A 270 -3.63 -1.82 -10.55
CA ALA A 270 -4.13 -2.86 -9.66
C ALA A 270 -4.13 -4.16 -10.47
N ASP A 271 -3.28 -5.12 -10.10
CA ASP A 271 -3.19 -6.39 -10.78
C ASP A 271 -4.42 -7.25 -10.45
N VAL A 272 -5.19 -7.55 -11.50
CA VAL A 272 -6.44 -8.32 -11.43
C VAL A 272 -6.21 -9.82 -11.62
N TYR A 273 -5.13 -10.19 -12.31
CA TYR A 273 -4.76 -11.58 -12.57
C TYR A 273 -3.24 -11.73 -12.67
N ARG A 274 -2.73 -12.78 -12.05
CA ARG A 274 -1.36 -13.28 -12.20
C ARG A 274 -1.42 -14.80 -12.28
N GLU A 275 -0.68 -15.41 -13.19
CA GLU A 275 -0.60 -16.88 -13.27
C GLU A 275 0.16 -17.43 -12.06
N GLY A 276 -0.45 -18.36 -11.32
CA GLY A 276 0.15 -18.96 -10.11
C GLY A 276 -0.88 -19.51 -9.13
N GLY A 277 -0.39 -20.05 -8.02
CA GLY A 277 -1.20 -20.52 -6.89
C GLY A 277 -0.93 -19.74 -5.60
N CYS A 278 -1.68 -20.06 -4.53
CA CYS A 278 -1.42 -19.50 -3.20
C CYS A 278 -0.28 -20.27 -2.50
N GLU A 279 0.95 -19.83 -2.74
CA GLU A 279 2.15 -20.45 -2.18
C GLU A 279 2.44 -20.00 -0.74
N ASP A 280 3.13 -20.84 0.03
CA ASP A 280 3.61 -20.51 1.37
C ASP A 280 5.09 -20.11 1.28
N TYR A 281 5.37 -18.81 1.27
CA TYR A 281 6.75 -18.29 1.24
C TYR A 281 7.38 -18.10 2.62
N PHE A 282 6.62 -18.37 3.68
CA PHE A 282 7.04 -18.19 5.06
C PHE A 282 6.71 -19.41 5.93
N PRO A 283 7.19 -20.63 5.58
CA PRO A 283 6.92 -21.83 6.37
C PRO A 283 7.49 -21.76 7.80
N ASN A 284 8.56 -20.98 8.03
CA ASN A 284 9.14 -20.76 9.34
C ASN A 284 8.55 -19.50 10.00
N GLN A 285 7.69 -19.69 10.98
CA GLN A 285 7.00 -18.61 11.70
C GLN A 285 7.57 -18.39 13.12
N ALA A 286 8.64 -19.10 13.48
CA ALA A 286 9.19 -19.02 14.83
C ALA A 286 9.81 -17.64 15.11
N GLY A 287 9.40 -17.02 16.22
CA GLY A 287 9.90 -15.70 16.60
C GLY A 287 9.25 -14.54 15.86
N ASP A 288 8.27 -14.79 14.97
CA ASP A 288 7.63 -13.72 14.20
C ASP A 288 6.89 -12.71 15.12
N THR A 289 7.47 -11.52 15.24
CA THR A 289 6.90 -10.39 16.01
C THR A 289 5.85 -9.60 15.25
N THR A 290 5.72 -9.84 13.94
CA THR A 290 4.78 -9.13 13.07
C THR A 290 3.39 -9.77 13.10
N ARG A 291 3.30 -11.05 13.47
CA ARG A 291 2.03 -11.77 13.57
C ARG A 291 1.02 -11.06 14.47
N VAL A 292 -0.16 -10.78 13.94
CA VAL A 292 -1.27 -10.18 14.71
C VAL A 292 -2.45 -11.10 14.87
#